data_AF-A0A9X7Z8K8-F1
#
_entry.id   AF-A0A9X7Z8K8-F1
#
_cell.length_a   1.000
_cell.length_b   1.000
_cell.length_c   1.000
_cell.angle_alpha   90.00
_cell.angle_beta   90.00
_cell.angle_gamma   90.00
#
_symmetry.space_group_name_H-M   'P 1'
#
loop_
_entity.id
_entity.type
_entity.pdbx_description
1 polymer ?
#
loop_
_entity_poly.entity_id
_entity_poly.type
_entity_poly.pdbx_seq_one_letter_code
_entity_poly.pdbx_strand_id
1 'polypeptide(L)'
;MKKTILIGASVFCALVLAGCGATQKVRTDGGQPVSPSNQPITFFVHTSPTDTKLVLSPDPLVKQQLPNVSPPSTPVIVYLPVYPGATPTKPVSAISDMGTPMDGDLVDGVLYFKSKDSQTQIKKWYTQQFKKLGYTISGQGQSGKVGNPSSDYFAFTKNSPPGAPTRSPDISLGFLIQKHNGETMFKLKASYIVVPPRPKDSYIPSDIVKVVLTKGKVSKTITDKQWITKVVQAINALQVSTPGISGGGTTATSGTITTITAKFYDKSGSITNATFSLLSATVKVGNSNVELNSGSSPALEKDIDSVFGN
;
A
#
# COMPACT_ATOMS: atom_id res chain seq x y z
N MET A 1 -0.97 -65.13 -19.93
CA MET A 1 0.18 -65.83 -19.32
C MET A 1 0.81 -64.93 -18.26
N LYS A 2 0.96 -65.51 -17.06
CA LYS A 2 1.82 -65.20 -15.91
C LYS A 2 2.29 -63.75 -15.63
N LYS A 3 1.87 -63.30 -14.43
CA LYS A 3 2.40 -62.20 -13.59
C LYS A 3 3.91 -62.35 -13.31
N THR A 4 4.59 -61.22 -13.10
CA THR A 4 5.58 -61.07 -12.01
C THR A 4 5.48 -59.68 -11.40
N ILE A 5 5.26 -59.66 -10.09
CA ILE A 5 5.34 -58.53 -9.16
C ILE A 5 6.77 -58.51 -8.60
N LEU A 6 7.36 -57.34 -8.38
CA LEU A 6 8.44 -57.21 -7.40
C LEU A 6 8.20 -56.02 -6.47
N ILE A 7 8.37 -56.31 -5.19
CA ILE A 7 8.15 -55.53 -3.98
C ILE A 7 9.52 -55.16 -3.40
N GLY A 8 9.62 -53.98 -2.80
CA GLY A 8 10.61 -53.58 -1.79
C GLY A 8 10.33 -52.11 -1.42
N ALA A 9 9.87 -51.67 -0.23
CA ALA A 9 10.18 -52.03 1.16
C ALA A 9 11.69 -51.98 1.41
N SER A 10 12.31 -51.16 2.27
CA SER A 10 11.92 -50.15 3.28
C SER A 10 13.17 -49.24 3.45
N VAL A 11 13.19 -48.10 4.14
CA VAL A 11 13.60 -48.02 5.56
C VAL A 11 13.44 -46.58 6.05
N PHE A 12 12.82 -46.48 7.21
CA PHE A 12 12.68 -45.36 8.13
C PHE A 12 14.03 -44.82 8.61
N CYS A 13 14.20 -43.49 8.66
CA CYS A 13 15.03 -42.87 9.69
C CYS A 13 14.43 -41.53 10.10
N ALA A 14 13.54 -41.60 11.09
CA ALA A 14 13.19 -40.47 11.92
C ALA A 14 14.39 -40.15 12.81
N LEU A 15 14.82 -38.89 12.82
CA LEU A 15 15.72 -38.36 13.85
C LEU A 15 14.97 -37.23 14.56
N VAL A 16 14.35 -37.64 15.66
CA VAL A 16 13.85 -36.80 16.73
C VAL A 16 15.07 -36.31 17.49
N LEU A 17 15.30 -35.00 17.50
CA LEU A 17 16.11 -34.36 18.54
C LEU A 17 15.19 -33.46 19.36
N ALA A 18 14.81 -33.99 20.51
CA ALA A 18 14.35 -33.22 21.64
C ALA A 18 15.50 -32.34 22.16
N GLY A 19 15.25 -31.04 22.26
CA GLY A 19 16.10 -30.09 22.97
C GLY A 19 15.22 -29.29 23.92
N CYS A 20 15.53 -29.40 25.21
CA CYS A 20 14.81 -28.85 26.35
C CYS A 20 14.55 -27.33 26.28
N GLY A 21 13.30 -26.97 26.58
CA GLY A 21 12.94 -26.07 27.68
C GLY A 21 13.63 -24.71 27.79
N ALA A 22 12.95 -23.68 27.28
CA ALA A 22 12.89 -22.39 27.95
C ALA A 22 11.43 -21.90 27.90
N THR A 23 10.69 -22.19 28.95
CA THR A 23 9.34 -21.68 29.18
C THR A 23 9.43 -20.18 29.42
N GLN A 24 9.30 -19.38 28.37
CA GLN A 24 9.11 -17.94 28.52
C GLN A 24 7.73 -17.71 29.14
N LYS A 25 7.73 -17.40 30.44
CA LYS A 25 6.58 -16.78 31.12
C LYS A 25 6.13 -15.59 30.29
N VAL A 26 4.96 -15.70 29.67
CA VAL A 26 4.23 -14.56 29.11
C VAL A 26 3.84 -13.67 30.29
N ARG A 27 4.65 -12.65 30.52
CA ARG A 27 4.35 -11.58 31.46
C ARG A 27 3.29 -10.71 30.78
N THR A 28 2.09 -10.71 31.35
CA THR A 28 1.05 -9.72 31.07
C THR A 28 1.48 -8.40 31.66
N ASP A 29 2.46 -7.73 31.05
CA ASP A 29 2.72 -6.32 31.32
C ASP A 29 1.99 -5.52 30.25
N GLY A 30 1.06 -4.67 30.70
CA GLY A 30 0.36 -3.67 29.90
C GLY A 30 1.34 -2.62 29.38
N GLY A 31 2.17 -3.01 28.43
CA GLY A 31 3.14 -2.15 27.76
C GLY A 31 2.43 -1.19 26.83
N GLN A 32 2.58 0.10 27.12
CA GLN A 32 2.31 1.22 26.22
C GLN A 32 2.75 0.90 24.78
N PRO A 33 2.04 1.40 23.76
CA PRO A 33 2.45 1.25 22.37
C PRO A 33 3.86 1.82 22.20
N VAL A 34 4.75 0.94 21.75
CA VAL A 34 6.15 1.23 21.42
C VAL A 34 6.18 2.46 20.52
N SER A 35 6.99 3.46 20.88
CA SER A 35 7.24 4.64 20.05
C SER A 35 7.60 4.17 18.63
N PRO A 36 7.02 4.75 17.56
CA PRO A 36 7.39 4.37 16.20
C PRO A 36 8.89 4.61 16.05
N SER A 37 9.62 3.52 15.81
CA SER A 37 11.07 3.56 15.69
C SER A 37 11.44 4.39 14.45
N ASN A 38 12.35 5.36 14.61
CA ASN A 38 12.90 6.19 13.51
C ASN A 38 13.79 5.39 12.54
N GLN A 39 13.60 4.07 12.44
CA GLN A 39 14.34 3.24 11.49
C GLN A 39 13.79 3.42 10.07
N PRO A 40 14.67 3.42 9.06
CA PRO A 40 14.23 3.48 7.66
C PRO A 40 13.33 2.30 7.31
N ILE A 41 12.25 2.57 6.59
CA ILE A 41 11.41 1.50 6.03
C ILE A 41 12.18 0.87 4.88
N THR A 42 12.51 -0.42 4.99
CA THR A 42 13.28 -1.15 3.97
C THR A 42 12.43 -2.24 3.33
N PHE A 43 12.25 -2.19 2.02
CA PHE A 43 11.39 -3.14 1.29
C PHE A 43 12.08 -4.43 0.83
N PHE A 44 13.41 -4.43 0.80
CA PHE A 44 14.21 -5.54 0.31
C PHE A 44 15.45 -5.70 1.20
N VAL A 45 15.68 -6.89 1.74
CA VAL A 45 16.85 -7.19 2.61
C VAL A 45 17.88 -8.07 1.90
N HIS A 46 17.55 -8.58 0.71
CA HIS A 46 18.54 -9.18 -0.17
C HIS A 46 19.35 -8.07 -0.85
N THR A 47 20.66 -8.07 -0.59
CA THR A 47 21.65 -7.26 -1.29
C THR A 47 22.44 -8.21 -2.17
N SER A 48 21.84 -8.64 -3.29
CA SER A 48 22.67 -9.21 -4.35
C SER A 48 23.68 -8.13 -4.76
N PRO A 49 24.92 -8.48 -5.15
CA PRO A 49 25.87 -7.50 -5.69
C PRO A 49 25.35 -6.74 -6.92
N THR A 50 24.26 -7.20 -7.52
CA THR A 50 23.55 -6.55 -8.63
C THR A 50 22.41 -5.62 -8.22
N ASP A 51 22.12 -5.50 -6.92
CA ASP A 51 21.01 -4.67 -6.45
C ASP A 51 21.50 -3.25 -6.17
N THR A 52 20.73 -2.24 -6.61
CA THR A 52 21.03 -0.84 -6.34
C THR A 52 20.13 -0.31 -5.22
N LYS A 53 20.75 0.32 -4.23
CA LYS A 53 20.05 1.06 -3.18
C LYS A 53 19.44 2.33 -3.78
N LEU A 54 18.13 2.48 -3.62
CA LEU A 54 17.38 3.68 -3.97
C LEU A 54 16.74 4.23 -2.69
N VAL A 55 17.11 5.46 -2.32
CA VAL A 55 16.45 6.20 -1.24
C VAL A 55 15.36 7.04 -1.89
N LEU A 56 14.11 6.82 -1.48
CA LEU A 56 12.99 7.61 -1.97
C LEU A 56 12.95 8.94 -1.25
N SER A 57 12.67 10.00 -2.00
CA SER A 57 12.49 11.36 -1.49
C SER A 57 11.17 11.93 -2.02
N PRO A 58 10.57 12.92 -1.36
CA PRO A 58 9.46 13.66 -1.95
C PRO A 58 9.87 14.22 -3.31
N ASP A 59 9.01 14.09 -4.33
CA ASP A 59 9.32 14.57 -5.69
C ASP A 59 9.49 16.12 -5.66
N PRO A 60 10.69 16.65 -5.96
CA PRO A 60 10.94 18.09 -5.90
C PRO A 60 10.26 18.89 -7.03
N LEU A 61 9.80 18.22 -8.10
CA LEU A 61 9.19 18.87 -9.27
C LEU A 61 7.68 19.01 -9.16
N VAL A 62 7.04 18.26 -8.28
CA VAL A 62 5.66 18.55 -7.91
C VAL A 62 5.70 19.69 -6.90
N LYS A 63 5.56 20.93 -7.39
CA LYS A 63 5.05 22.03 -6.55
C LYS A 63 3.63 21.63 -6.14
N GLN A 64 3.52 20.79 -5.12
CA GLN A 64 2.26 20.37 -4.57
C GLN A 64 1.60 21.62 -4.01
N GLN A 65 0.62 22.17 -4.73
CA GLN A 65 -0.36 23.10 -4.17
C GLN A 65 -1.35 22.36 -3.25
N LEU A 66 -0.85 21.36 -2.53
CA LEU A 66 -1.58 20.62 -1.53
C LEU A 66 -1.35 21.31 -0.18
N PRO A 67 -2.38 21.44 0.66
CA PRO A 67 -2.27 22.15 1.95
C PRO A 67 -1.19 21.49 2.82
N ASN A 68 -0.20 22.28 3.27
CA ASN A 68 0.85 21.95 4.26
C ASN A 68 1.10 20.45 4.46
N VAL A 69 1.57 19.78 3.41
CA VAL A 69 2.00 18.39 3.52
C VAL A 69 3.32 18.37 4.30
N SER A 70 3.34 17.66 5.42
CA SER A 70 4.59 17.40 6.14
C SER A 70 5.25 16.20 5.47
N PRO A 71 6.42 16.35 4.84
CA PRO A 71 7.06 15.23 4.17
C PRO A 71 7.32 14.11 5.17
N PRO A 72 7.31 12.84 4.73
CA PRO A 72 7.57 11.72 5.60
C PRO A 72 8.83 11.88 6.44
N SER A 73 8.69 11.66 7.74
CA SER A 73 9.79 11.76 8.71
C SER A 73 10.77 10.59 8.64
N THR A 74 10.41 9.52 7.91
CA THR A 74 11.23 8.32 7.77
C THR A 74 11.65 8.11 6.32
N PRO A 75 12.97 7.93 6.04
CA PRO A 75 13.42 7.61 4.71
C PRO A 75 12.99 6.20 4.32
N VAL A 76 12.51 6.06 3.09
CA VAL A 76 12.15 4.78 2.50
C VAL A 76 13.28 4.28 1.62
N ILE A 77 13.74 3.05 1.88
CA ILE A 77 14.83 2.41 1.15
C ILE A 77 14.28 1.23 0.36
N VAL A 78 14.53 1.26 -0.95
CA VAL A 78 14.16 0.23 -1.91
C VAL A 78 15.44 -0.29 -2.54
N TYR A 79 15.65 -1.61 -2.54
CA TYR A 79 16.72 -2.23 -3.32
C TYR A 79 16.11 -2.85 -4.58
N LEU A 80 16.55 -2.41 -5.74
CA LEU A 80 16.04 -2.87 -7.02
C LEU A 80 17.09 -3.72 -7.74
N PRO A 81 16.71 -4.88 -8.30
CA PRO A 81 17.63 -5.69 -9.10
C PRO A 81 18.00 -4.92 -10.37
N VAL A 82 19.28 -4.85 -10.73
CA VAL A 82 19.73 -4.19 -11.96
C VAL A 82 19.96 -5.20 -13.07
N TYR A 83 19.42 -4.91 -14.25
CA TYR A 83 19.64 -5.73 -15.43
C TYR A 83 21.15 -5.87 -15.73
N PRO A 84 21.71 -7.08 -15.90
CA PRO A 84 23.17 -7.26 -15.97
C PRO A 84 23.86 -6.52 -17.12
N GLY A 85 23.18 -6.31 -18.24
CA GLY A 85 23.71 -5.54 -19.38
C GLY A 85 23.50 -4.03 -19.27
N ALA A 86 22.99 -3.54 -18.13
CA ALA A 86 22.69 -2.13 -17.93
C ALA A 86 23.90 -1.35 -17.43
N THR A 87 24.07 -0.14 -17.97
CA THR A 87 25.00 0.85 -17.43
C THR A 87 24.22 2.09 -16.99
N PRO A 88 24.55 2.71 -15.84
CA PRO A 88 23.91 3.95 -15.42
C PRO A 88 24.06 5.04 -16.48
N THR A 89 23.03 5.87 -16.62
CA THR A 89 23.04 7.01 -17.55
C THR A 89 22.37 8.21 -16.93
N LYS A 90 22.54 9.38 -17.57
CA LYS A 90 21.85 10.61 -17.18
C LYS A 90 20.33 10.47 -17.41
N PRO A 91 19.50 11.22 -16.66
CA PRO A 91 18.06 11.27 -16.87
C PRO A 91 17.68 11.55 -18.33
N VAL A 92 16.64 10.86 -18.80
CA VAL A 92 16.07 11.03 -20.15
C VAL A 92 14.66 11.58 -20.02
N SER A 93 14.49 12.86 -20.31
CA SER A 93 13.21 13.58 -20.14
C SER A 93 12.06 13.01 -20.98
N ALA A 94 12.37 12.40 -22.13
CA ALA A 94 11.39 11.77 -22.99
C ALA A 94 10.76 10.50 -22.40
N ILE A 95 11.37 9.90 -21.36
CA ILE A 95 10.79 8.79 -20.61
C ILE A 95 9.97 9.37 -19.45
N SER A 96 8.72 9.73 -19.71
CA SER A 96 7.84 10.46 -18.78
C SER A 96 7.39 9.62 -17.56
N ASP A 97 7.16 10.28 -16.43
CA ASP A 97 6.64 9.71 -15.18
C ASP A 97 5.11 9.54 -15.24
N MET A 98 4.68 8.56 -16.04
CA MET A 98 3.26 8.29 -16.18
C MET A 98 2.69 7.46 -15.03
N GLY A 99 1.49 7.83 -14.59
CA GLY A 99 0.76 7.10 -13.55
C GLY A 99 1.27 7.32 -12.13
N THR A 100 2.14 8.33 -11.91
CA THR A 100 2.57 8.71 -10.57
C THR A 100 1.35 9.25 -9.79
N PRO A 101 0.99 8.69 -8.63
CA PRO A 101 -0.03 9.25 -7.77
C PRO A 101 0.28 10.73 -7.47
N MET A 102 -0.71 11.60 -7.56
CA MET A 102 -0.56 12.99 -7.09
C MET A 102 -0.91 13.03 -5.61
N ASP A 103 -0.13 12.34 -4.81
CA ASP A 103 -0.31 12.24 -3.36
C ASP A 103 0.75 13.08 -2.63
N GLY A 104 0.30 13.89 -1.68
CA GLY A 104 1.13 14.72 -0.81
C GLY A 104 2.26 13.92 -0.20
N ASP A 105 1.92 12.73 0.29
CA ASP A 105 2.83 11.88 1.05
C ASP A 105 3.55 10.85 0.16
N LEU A 106 3.50 11.04 -1.16
CA LEU A 106 4.27 10.25 -2.10
C LEU A 106 5.76 10.59 -1.97
N VAL A 107 6.56 9.54 -1.76
CA VAL A 107 7.99 9.56 -2.04
C VAL A 107 8.29 8.67 -3.23
N ASP A 108 9.22 9.12 -4.05
CA ASP A 108 9.69 8.32 -5.17
C ASP A 108 11.20 8.43 -5.38
N GLY A 109 11.68 7.61 -6.30
CA GLY A 109 13.07 7.61 -6.72
C GLY A 109 13.17 6.98 -8.09
N VAL A 110 14.10 7.50 -8.90
CA VAL A 110 14.27 7.08 -10.29
C VAL A 110 15.73 6.77 -10.58
N LEU A 111 15.97 5.63 -11.22
CA LEU A 111 17.26 5.21 -11.75
C LEU A 111 17.17 5.13 -13.27
N TYR A 112 18.16 5.68 -13.98
CA TYR A 112 18.23 5.64 -15.43
C TYR A 112 19.38 4.76 -15.89
N PHE A 113 19.11 3.96 -16.91
CA PHE A 113 20.05 3.01 -17.47
C PHE A 113 20.02 3.00 -18.99
N LYS A 114 21.09 2.47 -19.58
CA LYS A 114 21.18 2.16 -21.00
C LYS A 114 21.77 0.76 -21.20
N SER A 115 21.35 0.09 -22.28
CA SER A 115 21.85 -1.23 -22.68
C SER A 115 21.83 -1.38 -24.20
N LYS A 116 22.69 -2.25 -24.73
CA LYS A 116 22.65 -2.67 -26.15
C LYS A 116 21.55 -3.70 -26.44
N ASP A 117 21.04 -4.36 -25.40
CA ASP A 117 19.97 -5.35 -25.51
C ASP A 117 18.63 -4.70 -25.84
N SER A 118 17.72 -5.50 -26.40
CA SER A 118 16.38 -5.02 -26.75
C SER A 118 15.49 -4.75 -25.53
N GLN A 119 14.54 -3.83 -25.67
CA GLN A 119 13.46 -3.59 -24.70
C GLN A 119 12.76 -4.89 -24.28
N THR A 120 12.51 -5.80 -25.22
CA THR A 120 11.86 -7.09 -24.94
C THR A 120 12.68 -7.97 -24.00
N GLN A 121 14.00 -8.06 -24.21
CA GLN A 121 14.89 -8.84 -23.35
C GLN A 121 14.95 -8.25 -21.93
N ILE A 122 15.10 -6.93 -21.84
CA ILE A 122 15.18 -6.20 -20.57
C ILE A 122 13.87 -6.36 -19.79
N LYS A 123 12.72 -6.13 -20.43
CA LYS A 123 11.38 -6.32 -19.83
C LYS A 123 11.19 -7.75 -19.32
N LYS A 124 11.56 -8.75 -20.12
CA LYS A 124 11.42 -10.17 -19.74
C LYS A 124 12.23 -10.48 -18.49
N TRP A 125 13.46 -9.97 -18.41
CA TRP A 125 14.32 -10.15 -17.25
C TRP A 125 13.72 -9.50 -16.00
N TYR A 126 13.32 -8.23 -16.07
CA TYR A 126 12.69 -7.53 -14.93
C TYR A 126 11.41 -8.21 -14.47
N THR A 127 10.57 -8.65 -15.41
CA THR A 127 9.35 -9.40 -15.09
C THR A 127 9.67 -10.65 -14.28
N GLN A 128 10.72 -11.39 -14.63
CA GLN A 128 11.14 -12.58 -13.88
C GLN A 128 11.68 -12.23 -12.49
N GLN A 129 12.51 -11.19 -12.36
CA GLN A 129 13.05 -10.81 -11.05
C GLN A 129 11.98 -10.26 -10.12
N PHE A 130 11.12 -9.37 -10.62
CA PHE A 130 10.02 -8.82 -9.83
C PHE A 130 9.01 -9.91 -9.43
N LYS A 131 8.74 -10.89 -10.29
CA LYS A 131 7.93 -12.06 -9.91
C LYS A 131 8.52 -12.83 -8.72
N LYS A 132 9.85 -13.02 -8.66
CA LYS A 132 10.52 -13.66 -7.50
C LYS A 132 10.36 -12.84 -6.21
N LEU A 133 10.23 -11.53 -6.34
CA LEU A 133 10.00 -10.60 -5.23
C LEU A 133 8.51 -10.47 -4.84
N GLY A 134 7.63 -11.21 -5.51
CA GLY A 134 6.18 -11.23 -5.25
C GLY A 134 5.39 -10.14 -5.96
N TYR A 135 5.97 -9.50 -6.97
CA TYR A 135 5.29 -8.48 -7.77
C TYR A 135 4.59 -9.09 -8.99
N THR A 136 3.50 -8.44 -9.41
CA THR A 136 2.76 -8.76 -10.63
C THR A 136 2.65 -7.54 -11.53
N ILE A 137 2.60 -7.76 -12.85
CA ILE A 137 2.32 -6.69 -13.81
C ILE A 137 0.90 -6.17 -13.55
N SER A 138 0.77 -4.88 -13.29
CA SER A 138 -0.49 -4.22 -12.98
C SER A 138 -0.98 -3.29 -14.08
N GLY A 139 -0.10 -2.88 -14.99
CA GLY A 139 -0.46 -1.96 -16.06
C GLY A 139 0.65 -1.77 -17.09
N GLN A 140 0.28 -1.19 -18.22
CA GLN A 140 1.19 -0.77 -19.27
C GLN A 140 0.59 0.42 -20.02
N GLY A 141 1.43 1.23 -20.66
CA GLY A 141 0.95 2.30 -21.52
C GLY A 141 2.10 3.05 -22.19
N GLN A 142 1.76 4.15 -22.87
CA GLN A 142 2.68 4.92 -23.69
C GLN A 142 2.53 6.42 -23.46
N SER A 143 3.63 7.16 -23.49
CA SER A 143 3.65 8.63 -23.40
C SER A 143 4.12 9.21 -24.73
N GLY A 144 3.77 10.47 -25.00
CA GLY A 144 4.12 11.17 -26.23
C GLY A 144 2.90 11.81 -26.88
N LYS A 145 3.02 12.16 -28.15
CA LYS A 145 1.89 12.70 -28.93
C LYS A 145 1.01 11.55 -29.41
N VAL A 146 -0.29 11.80 -29.55
CA VAL A 146 -1.21 10.83 -30.17
C VAL A 146 -0.67 10.47 -31.56
N GLY A 147 -0.51 9.17 -31.83
CA GLY A 147 0.07 8.65 -33.07
C GLY A 147 1.60 8.71 -33.17
N ASN A 148 2.30 9.31 -32.19
CA ASN A 148 3.76 9.33 -32.11
C ASN A 148 4.23 9.22 -30.66
N PRO A 149 4.16 8.01 -30.08
CA PRO A 149 4.60 7.78 -28.71
C PRO A 149 6.13 7.91 -28.63
N SER A 150 6.61 8.53 -27.56
CA SER A 150 8.03 8.69 -27.26
C SER A 150 8.54 7.63 -26.27
N SER A 151 7.66 7.10 -25.41
CA SER A 151 8.06 6.12 -24.40
C SER A 151 6.97 5.10 -24.10
N ASP A 152 7.37 3.91 -23.68
CA ASP A 152 6.49 2.89 -23.11
C ASP A 152 6.77 2.69 -21.62
N TYR A 153 5.81 2.19 -20.86
CA TYR A 153 6.05 1.77 -19.48
C TYR A 153 5.28 0.50 -19.10
N PHE A 154 5.78 -0.17 -18.07
CA PHE A 154 5.17 -1.33 -17.42
C PHE A 154 5.18 -1.11 -15.91
N ALA A 155 4.00 -1.21 -15.29
CA ALA A 155 3.82 -1.07 -13.86
C ALA A 155 3.79 -2.45 -13.18
N PHE A 156 4.38 -2.53 -11.99
CA PHE A 156 4.43 -3.70 -11.14
C PHE A 156 3.98 -3.32 -9.73
N THR A 157 3.00 -4.05 -9.20
CA THR A 157 2.49 -3.85 -7.83
C THR A 157 2.62 -5.11 -7.00
N LYS A 158 2.58 -4.97 -5.68
CA LYS A 158 2.61 -6.07 -4.71
C LYS A 158 1.71 -5.74 -3.54
N ASN A 159 0.76 -6.63 -3.22
CA ASN A 159 -0.09 -6.56 -2.03
C ASN A 159 -0.88 -5.23 -1.81
N SER A 160 -0.97 -4.41 -2.86
CA SER A 160 -1.67 -3.12 -2.91
C SER A 160 -2.36 -2.98 -4.27
N PRO A 161 -3.55 -2.35 -4.33
CA PRO A 161 -4.13 -1.90 -5.58
C PRO A 161 -3.14 -0.98 -6.34
N PRO A 162 -3.11 -1.03 -7.67
CA PRO A 162 -2.28 -0.13 -8.48
C PRO A 162 -2.56 1.33 -8.14
N GLY A 163 -1.50 2.12 -7.89
CA GLY A 163 -1.64 3.55 -7.59
C GLY A 163 -1.87 3.89 -6.12
N ALA A 164 -1.88 2.90 -5.23
CA ALA A 164 -1.98 3.08 -3.78
C ALA A 164 -0.88 2.29 -3.02
N PRO A 165 0.42 2.61 -3.23
CA PRO A 165 1.55 1.86 -2.68
C PRO A 165 1.79 2.19 -1.19
N THR A 166 0.88 1.81 -0.30
CA THR A 166 0.99 2.03 1.16
C THR A 166 1.56 0.83 1.93
N ARG A 167 1.72 -0.33 1.28
CA ARG A 167 2.24 -1.57 1.89
C ARG A 167 3.51 -2.09 1.22
N SER A 168 3.70 -1.75 -0.04
CA SER A 168 4.87 -2.06 -0.84
C SER A 168 4.99 -0.99 -1.93
N PRO A 169 6.21 -0.65 -2.38
CA PRO A 169 6.39 0.37 -3.40
C PRO A 169 5.88 -0.16 -4.75
N ASP A 170 5.20 0.69 -5.51
CA ASP A 170 4.90 0.44 -6.91
C ASP A 170 6.16 0.67 -7.74
N ILE A 171 6.46 -0.26 -8.64
CA ILE A 171 7.64 -0.19 -9.50
C ILE A 171 7.20 0.06 -10.94
N SER A 172 7.80 1.05 -11.59
CA SER A 172 7.58 1.35 -13.01
C SER A 172 8.86 1.17 -13.80
N LEU A 173 8.78 0.38 -14.87
CA LEU A 173 9.84 0.19 -15.84
C LEU A 173 9.46 0.95 -17.12
N GLY A 174 10.14 2.06 -17.38
CA GLY A 174 9.90 2.91 -18.55
C GLY A 174 11.00 2.75 -19.61
N PHE A 175 10.64 2.79 -20.89
CA PHE A 175 11.56 2.68 -22.02
C PHE A 175 11.38 3.86 -22.97
N LEU A 176 12.48 4.34 -23.57
CA LEU A 176 12.41 5.17 -24.76
C LEU A 176 12.10 4.27 -25.96
N ILE A 177 11.07 4.60 -26.75
CA ILE A 177 10.66 3.77 -27.90
C ILE A 177 11.75 3.78 -28.99
N GLN A 178 12.33 4.96 -29.24
CA GLN A 178 13.43 5.09 -30.18
C GLN A 178 14.76 4.82 -29.48
N LYS A 179 15.62 4.03 -30.13
CA LYS A 179 16.99 3.82 -29.65
C LYS A 179 17.76 5.13 -29.72
N HIS A 180 18.56 5.41 -28.69
CA HIS A 180 19.48 6.53 -28.67
C HIS A 180 20.89 6.00 -28.90
N ASN A 181 21.54 6.39 -30.00
CA ASN A 181 22.85 5.87 -30.40
C ASN A 181 22.92 4.33 -30.48
N GLY A 182 21.82 3.69 -30.93
CA GLY A 182 21.73 2.23 -31.04
C GLY A 182 21.48 1.48 -29.71
N GLU A 183 21.43 2.21 -28.59
CA GLU A 183 21.18 1.67 -27.25
C GLU A 183 19.71 1.85 -26.85
N THR A 184 19.18 0.89 -26.10
CA THR A 184 17.89 1.00 -25.42
C THR A 184 18.07 1.75 -24.11
N MET A 185 17.40 2.90 -24.01
CA MET A 185 17.35 3.72 -22.79
C MET A 185 16.13 3.32 -21.97
N PHE A 186 16.31 3.14 -20.67
CA PHE A 186 15.22 2.78 -19.79
C PHE A 186 15.40 3.36 -18.38
N LYS A 187 14.30 3.41 -17.63
CA LYS A 187 14.30 3.85 -16.24
C LYS A 187 13.58 2.85 -15.35
N LEU A 188 14.03 2.77 -14.11
CA LEU A 188 13.29 2.16 -13.01
C LEU A 188 12.85 3.27 -12.07
N LYS A 189 11.55 3.37 -11.81
CA LYS A 189 10.97 4.25 -10.80
C LYS A 189 10.34 3.40 -9.71
N ALA A 190 10.55 3.79 -8.46
CA ALA A 190 9.83 3.24 -7.31
C ALA A 190 9.05 4.36 -6.63
N SER A 191 7.80 4.09 -6.26
CA SER A 191 6.88 5.04 -5.67
C SER A 191 6.21 4.44 -4.44
N TYR A 192 6.14 5.18 -3.35
CA TYR A 192 5.56 4.72 -2.09
C TYR A 192 4.85 5.86 -1.36
N ILE A 193 3.66 5.61 -0.81
CA ILE A 193 2.92 6.60 -0.03
C ILE A 193 3.23 6.35 1.45
N VAL A 194 3.86 7.32 2.10
CA VAL A 194 4.16 7.23 3.53
C VAL A 194 3.01 7.82 4.34
N VAL A 195 2.14 6.96 4.82
CA VAL A 195 1.00 7.39 5.64
C VAL A 195 1.51 8.01 6.96
N PRO A 196 1.10 9.24 7.32
CA PRO A 196 1.48 9.85 8.58
C PRO A 196 0.92 9.06 9.78
N PRO A 197 1.58 9.14 10.96
CA PRO A 197 1.07 8.48 12.15
C PRO A 197 -0.30 9.04 12.51
N ARG A 198 -1.21 8.14 12.91
CA ARG A 198 -2.57 8.51 13.29
C ARG A 198 -2.59 9.37 14.56
N PRO A 199 -3.25 10.55 14.55
CA PRO A 199 -3.41 11.36 15.75
C PRO A 199 -4.08 10.58 16.88
N LYS A 200 -3.57 10.71 18.11
CA LYS A 200 -4.05 9.94 19.27
C LYS A 200 -5.54 10.18 19.58
N ASP A 201 -6.01 11.39 19.33
CA ASP A 201 -7.40 11.83 19.52
C ASP A 201 -8.37 11.32 18.44
N SER A 202 -7.85 10.70 17.37
CA SER A 202 -8.67 10.11 16.31
C SER A 202 -9.00 8.63 16.55
N TYR A 203 -8.50 8.02 17.62
CA TYR A 203 -8.86 6.65 18.01
C TYR A 203 -10.15 6.63 18.82
N ILE A 204 -11.01 5.65 18.55
CA ILE A 204 -12.19 5.41 19.37
C ILE A 204 -11.78 4.48 20.53
N PRO A 205 -12.13 4.81 21.78
CA PRO A 205 -11.88 3.92 22.93
C PRO A 205 -12.45 2.51 22.71
N SER A 206 -11.84 1.48 23.31
CA SER A 206 -12.29 0.09 23.13
C SER A 206 -13.44 -0.30 24.07
N ASP A 207 -13.77 0.53 25.06
CA ASP A 207 -14.74 0.28 26.12
C ASP A 207 -16.12 0.91 25.85
N ILE A 208 -16.41 1.21 24.58
CA ILE A 208 -17.72 1.70 24.14
C ILE A 208 -18.81 0.69 24.48
N VAL A 209 -19.90 1.19 25.07
CA VAL A 209 -21.07 0.39 25.45
C VAL A 209 -22.33 0.74 24.66
N LYS A 210 -22.34 1.91 24.02
CA LYS A 210 -23.49 2.40 23.26
C LYS A 210 -23.01 3.23 22.08
N VAL A 211 -23.63 3.03 20.92
CA VAL A 211 -23.42 3.84 19.74
C VAL A 211 -24.76 4.40 19.28
N VAL A 212 -24.81 5.69 18.97
CA VAL A 212 -25.98 6.30 18.32
C VAL A 212 -25.57 6.71 16.91
N LEU A 213 -26.20 6.10 15.91
CA LEU A 213 -26.01 6.44 14.50
C LEU A 213 -27.17 7.31 14.02
N THR A 214 -26.86 8.35 13.25
CA THR A 214 -27.85 9.24 12.64
C THR A 214 -27.61 9.39 11.14
N LYS A 215 -28.62 9.06 10.34
CA LYS A 215 -28.66 9.21 8.87
C LYS A 215 -29.83 10.11 8.50
N GLY A 216 -29.55 11.34 8.08
CA GLY A 216 -30.58 12.36 7.87
C GLY A 216 -31.37 12.63 9.15
N LYS A 217 -32.69 12.39 9.13
CA LYS A 217 -33.58 12.55 10.30
C LYS A 217 -33.74 11.28 11.15
N VAL A 218 -33.20 10.15 10.70
CA VAL A 218 -33.36 8.86 11.39
C VAL A 218 -32.18 8.63 12.32
N SER A 219 -32.46 8.23 13.56
CA SER A 219 -31.44 7.83 14.53
C SER A 219 -31.70 6.43 15.06
N LYS A 220 -30.64 5.63 15.23
CA LYS A 220 -30.66 4.27 15.77
C LYS A 220 -29.65 4.16 16.90
N THR A 221 -30.05 3.51 17.99
CA THR A 221 -29.16 3.22 19.12
C THR A 221 -28.77 1.75 19.07
N ILE A 222 -27.47 1.47 19.19
CA ILE A 222 -26.88 0.15 19.18
C ILE A 222 -26.18 -0.06 20.51
N THR A 223 -26.49 -1.18 21.17
CA THR A 223 -25.87 -1.65 22.41
C THR A 223 -25.28 -3.05 22.27
N ASP A 224 -25.36 -3.64 21.07
CA ASP A 224 -24.74 -4.92 20.75
C ASP A 224 -23.21 -4.80 20.85
N LYS A 225 -22.65 -5.44 21.87
CA LYS A 225 -21.22 -5.38 22.16
C LYS A 225 -20.36 -5.99 21.04
N GLN A 226 -20.82 -7.05 20.37
CA GLN A 226 -20.06 -7.68 19.29
C GLN A 226 -19.99 -6.76 18.08
N TRP A 227 -21.13 -6.17 17.71
CA TRP A 227 -21.19 -5.19 16.62
C TRP A 227 -20.32 -3.95 16.94
N ILE A 228 -20.46 -3.39 18.14
CA ILE A 228 -19.68 -2.22 18.57
C ILE A 228 -18.18 -2.52 18.52
N THR A 229 -17.76 -3.67 19.06
CA THR A 229 -16.36 -4.08 19.06
C THR A 229 -15.83 -4.20 17.63
N LYS A 230 -16.58 -4.84 16.73
CA LYS A 230 -16.21 -4.99 15.31
C LYS A 230 -16.02 -3.62 14.64
N VAL A 231 -16.96 -2.71 14.83
CA VAL A 231 -16.93 -1.37 14.23
C VAL A 231 -15.80 -0.52 14.80
N VAL A 232 -15.59 -0.52 16.12
CA VAL A 232 -14.47 0.20 16.76
C VAL A 232 -13.12 -0.34 16.25
N GLN A 233 -12.96 -1.66 16.14
CA GLN A 233 -11.76 -2.27 15.58
C GLN A 233 -11.54 -1.87 14.12
N ALA A 234 -12.60 -1.90 13.31
CA ALA A 234 -12.52 -1.49 11.90
C ALA A 234 -12.14 -0.02 11.75
N ILE A 235 -12.74 0.89 12.55
CA ILE A 235 -12.42 2.32 12.54
C ILE A 235 -10.99 2.57 13.02
N ASN A 236 -10.54 1.88 14.07
CA ASN A 236 -9.18 2.04 14.59
C ASN A 236 -8.11 1.44 13.67
N ALA A 237 -8.49 0.54 12.75
CA ALA A 237 -7.61 0.02 11.71
C ALA A 237 -7.47 0.95 10.48
N LEU A 238 -8.24 2.05 10.43
CA LEU A 238 -8.16 3.03 9.34
C LEU A 238 -6.86 3.84 9.37
N GLN A 239 -6.39 4.20 8.19
CA GLN A 239 -5.19 5.02 7.96
C GLN A 239 -5.56 6.51 7.92
N VAL A 240 -4.62 7.40 8.20
CA VAL A 240 -4.86 8.85 8.02
C VAL A 240 -4.89 9.15 6.54
N SER A 241 -5.84 10.00 6.13
CA SER A 241 -5.89 10.47 4.74
C SER A 241 -4.68 11.33 4.41
N THR A 242 -4.06 11.04 3.28
CA THR A 242 -2.98 11.83 2.70
C THR A 242 -3.60 12.76 1.64
N PRO A 243 -3.33 14.08 1.64
CA PRO A 243 -3.93 14.97 0.64
C PRO A 243 -3.48 14.57 -0.76
N GLY A 244 -4.39 14.21 -1.68
CA GLY A 244 -4.00 13.95 -3.07
C GLY A 244 -4.95 13.08 -3.89
N ILE A 245 -4.62 12.92 -5.17
CA ILE A 245 -5.27 11.97 -6.08
C ILE A 245 -4.35 10.75 -6.18
N SER A 246 -4.65 9.70 -5.42
CA SER A 246 -3.99 8.41 -5.61
C SER A 246 -4.29 7.93 -7.04
N GLY A 247 -3.24 7.64 -7.81
CA GLY A 247 -3.32 7.33 -9.24
C GLY A 247 -3.93 5.95 -9.48
N GLY A 248 -5.19 5.76 -9.11
CA GLY A 248 -5.89 4.47 -9.13
C GLY A 248 -6.98 4.31 -8.07
N GLY A 249 -7.17 5.27 -7.16
CA GLY A 249 -8.17 5.20 -6.09
C GLY A 249 -9.52 5.80 -6.50
N THR A 250 -10.46 4.93 -6.86
CA THR A 250 -11.88 5.21 -7.15
C THR A 250 -12.14 6.35 -8.12
N THR A 251 -12.49 6.02 -9.36
CA THR A 251 -13.45 6.82 -10.13
C THR A 251 -14.51 7.30 -9.14
N ALA A 252 -14.72 8.63 -9.04
CA ALA A 252 -15.82 9.19 -8.29
C ALA A 252 -17.08 8.39 -8.66
N THR A 253 -17.52 7.51 -7.76
CA THR A 253 -18.71 6.72 -8.03
C THR A 253 -19.84 7.72 -8.04
N SER A 254 -20.43 7.95 -9.21
CA SER A 254 -21.58 8.83 -9.35
C SER A 254 -22.66 8.40 -8.35
N GLY A 255 -22.98 9.27 -7.41
CA GLY A 255 -23.92 8.98 -6.34
C GLY A 255 -23.97 10.10 -5.31
N THR A 256 -25.05 10.14 -4.54
CA THR A 256 -25.21 11.12 -3.47
C THR A 256 -24.37 10.70 -2.27
N ILE A 257 -23.38 11.52 -1.90
CA ILE A 257 -22.60 11.34 -0.67
C ILE A 257 -23.58 11.30 0.50
N THR A 258 -23.64 10.14 1.15
CA THR A 258 -24.51 9.95 2.32
C THR A 258 -23.67 10.10 3.57
N THR A 259 -24.04 11.06 4.39
CA THR A 259 -23.36 11.32 5.67
C THR A 259 -24.09 10.62 6.80
N ILE A 260 -23.38 9.78 7.54
CA ILE A 260 -23.85 9.15 8.78
C ILE A 260 -23.02 9.71 9.93
N THR A 261 -23.65 10.28 10.95
CA THR A 261 -22.96 10.68 12.17
C THR A 261 -23.10 9.61 13.24
N ALA A 262 -22.05 9.40 14.01
CA ALA A 262 -22.01 8.43 15.09
C ALA A 262 -21.51 9.08 16.37
N LYS A 263 -22.18 8.75 17.48
CA LYS A 263 -21.75 9.09 18.84
C LYS A 263 -21.45 7.80 19.59
N PHE A 264 -20.20 7.61 19.97
CA PHE A 264 -19.73 6.47 20.74
C PHE A 264 -19.67 6.86 22.21
N TYR A 265 -20.37 6.12 23.06
CA TYR A 265 -20.44 6.36 24.50
C TYR A 265 -19.71 5.26 25.26
N ASP A 266 -18.77 5.65 26.11
CA ASP A 266 -18.15 4.74 27.08
C ASP A 266 -19.05 4.55 28.32
N LYS A 267 -18.58 3.79 29.30
CA LYS A 267 -19.31 3.55 30.56
C LYS A 267 -19.49 4.80 31.43
N SER A 268 -18.62 5.79 31.29
CA SER A 268 -18.70 7.07 32.00
C SER A 268 -19.68 8.06 31.35
N GLY A 269 -20.12 7.76 30.12
CA GLY A 269 -20.96 8.66 29.32
C GLY A 269 -20.15 9.63 28.46
N SER A 270 -18.82 9.52 28.42
CA SER A 270 -17.97 10.31 27.53
C SER A 270 -18.27 9.98 26.07
N ILE A 271 -18.15 10.99 25.20
CA ILE A 271 -18.58 10.90 23.81
C ILE A 271 -17.39 11.08 22.87
N THR A 272 -17.18 10.11 21.98
CA THR A 272 -16.37 10.28 20.78
C THR A 272 -17.30 10.41 19.57
N ASN A 273 -17.14 11.49 18.79
CA ASN A 273 -17.93 11.71 17.59
C ASN A 273 -17.17 11.23 16.35
N ALA A 274 -17.87 10.52 15.47
CA ALA A 274 -17.38 10.19 14.14
C ALA A 274 -18.41 10.54 13.07
N THR A 275 -17.94 10.89 11.87
CA THR A 275 -18.78 11.13 10.70
C THR A 275 -18.29 10.26 9.56
N PHE A 276 -19.16 9.45 8.99
CA PHE A 276 -18.90 8.60 7.84
C PHE A 276 -19.49 9.27 6.60
N SER A 277 -18.67 9.43 5.57
CA SER A 277 -19.12 9.88 4.26
C SER A 277 -19.03 8.72 3.29
N LEU A 278 -20.17 8.05 3.09
CA LEU A 278 -20.31 6.93 2.17
C LEU A 278 -20.12 7.46 0.74
N LEU A 279 -19.35 6.74 -0.08
CA LEU A 279 -18.85 7.11 -1.43
C LEU A 279 -17.58 7.95 -1.49
N SER A 280 -17.28 8.79 -0.49
CA SER A 280 -15.98 9.49 -0.44
C SER A 280 -14.89 8.68 0.27
N ALA A 281 -15.21 7.47 0.74
CA ALA A 281 -14.30 6.58 1.46
C ALA A 281 -13.61 7.27 2.66
N THR A 282 -14.28 8.22 3.32
CA THR A 282 -13.71 9.00 4.43
C THR A 282 -14.52 8.86 5.71
N VAL A 283 -13.81 8.73 6.82
CA VAL A 283 -14.35 8.82 8.18
C VAL A 283 -13.63 9.96 8.89
N LYS A 284 -14.38 10.86 9.50
CA LYS A 284 -13.84 11.90 10.38
C LYS A 284 -14.04 11.48 11.82
N VAL A 285 -12.98 11.41 12.62
CA VAL A 285 -13.05 11.16 14.07
C VAL A 285 -12.47 12.37 14.79
N GLY A 286 -13.29 13.04 15.61
CA GLY A 286 -12.92 14.33 16.18
C GLY A 286 -12.59 15.36 15.08
N ASN A 287 -11.37 15.91 15.11
CA ASN A 287 -10.88 16.87 14.11
C ASN A 287 -10.05 16.23 12.99
N SER A 288 -9.85 14.90 13.02
CA SER A 288 -8.96 14.19 12.09
C SER A 288 -9.75 13.46 11.00
N ASN A 289 -9.24 13.52 9.76
CA ASN A 289 -9.76 12.72 8.64
C ASN A 289 -8.97 11.40 8.54
N VAL A 290 -9.69 10.28 8.49
CA VAL A 290 -9.12 8.94 8.28
C VAL A 290 -9.78 8.28 7.06
N GLU A 291 -9.00 7.53 6.29
CA GLU A 291 -9.42 6.88 5.05
C GLU A 291 -9.93 5.46 5.28
N LEU A 292 -11.03 5.16 4.58
CA LEU A 292 -11.50 3.81 4.36
C LEU A 292 -10.66 3.17 3.26
N ASN A 293 -9.63 2.41 3.66
CA ASN A 293 -8.83 1.65 2.70
C ASN A 293 -9.74 0.74 1.85
N SER A 294 -9.52 0.70 0.53
CA SER A 294 -10.29 -0.07 -0.47
C SER A 294 -10.67 -1.51 -0.07
N GLY A 295 -9.90 -2.19 0.79
CA GLY A 295 -10.21 -3.53 1.29
C GLY A 295 -11.14 -3.60 2.51
N SER A 296 -11.19 -2.56 3.35
CA SER A 296 -12.03 -2.48 4.56
C SER A 296 -13.23 -1.55 4.38
N SER A 297 -13.20 -0.67 3.36
CA SER A 297 -14.26 0.28 3.02
C SER A 297 -15.61 -0.38 2.79
N PRO A 298 -15.75 -1.39 1.92
CA PRO A 298 -17.08 -1.93 1.60
C PRO A 298 -17.73 -2.67 2.78
N ALA A 299 -16.93 -3.31 3.64
CA ALA A 299 -17.43 -4.05 4.79
C ALA A 299 -17.91 -3.13 5.91
N LEU A 300 -17.14 -2.09 6.24
CA LEU A 300 -17.51 -1.13 7.27
C LEU A 300 -18.70 -0.26 6.82
N GLU A 301 -18.71 0.18 5.56
CA GLU A 301 -19.86 0.89 4.98
C GLU A 301 -21.13 0.03 5.03
N LYS A 302 -21.04 -1.25 4.64
CA LYS A 302 -22.17 -2.19 4.71
C LYS A 302 -22.63 -2.45 6.14
N ASP A 303 -21.70 -2.64 7.08
CA ASP A 303 -22.05 -2.86 8.48
C ASP A 303 -22.80 -1.66 9.07
N ILE A 304 -22.39 -0.42 8.75
CA ILE A 304 -23.03 0.81 9.21
C ILE A 304 -24.38 1.03 8.51
N ASP A 305 -24.45 0.86 7.20
CA ASP A 305 -25.69 1.09 6.44
C ASP A 305 -26.76 0.02 6.77
N SER A 306 -26.34 -1.21 7.10
CA SER A 306 -27.25 -2.30 7.50
C SER A 306 -28.10 -1.96 8.73
N VAL A 307 -27.66 -1.04 9.59
CA VAL A 307 -28.44 -0.58 10.76
C VAL A 307 -29.71 0.19 10.35
N PHE A 308 -29.69 0.78 9.16
CA PHE A 308 -30.82 1.54 8.60
C PHE A 308 -31.63 0.74 7.57
N GLY A 309 -31.12 -0.41 7.12
CA GLY A 309 -31.80 -1.30 6.19
C GLY A 309 -32.74 -2.27 6.91
N ASN A 310 -34.03 -1.97 6.86
CA ASN A 310 -35.13 -2.94 6.85
C ASN A 310 -36.13 -2.47 5.80
#